data_AF-A0A937BID3-F1
#
_entry.id   AF-A0A937BID3-F1
#
_cell.length_a   1.000
_cell.length_b   1.000
_cell.length_c   1.000
_cell.angle_alpha   90.00
_cell.angle_beta   90.00
_cell.angle_gamma   90.00
#
_symmetry.space_group_name_H-M   'P 1'
#
loop_
_entity.id
_entity.type
_entity.pdbx_description
1 polymer ?
#
loop_
_entity_poly.entity_id
_entity_poly.type
_entity_poly.pdbx_seq_one_letter_code
_entity_poly.pdbx_strand_id
1 'polypeptide(L)'
;MQPLVYKRWLARKAAAHLKRDRKRGYENITGAIYRDAIHEAVLQSDGKDVYTGEELNWCLISTYNNSDSESGKHGYKAGFALLPTVDHIESSVSKPGFCICAWRTNATKHDLSHQAFIDICKKVLEHAGYRVEKDS
;
A
#
# COMPACT_ATOMS: atom_id res chain seq x y z
N MET A 1 1.72 17.14 -8.07
CA MET A 1 2.28 15.89 -8.65
C MET A 1 2.33 15.99 -10.16
N GLN A 2 3.43 15.57 -10.81
CA GLN A 2 3.52 15.61 -12.29
C GLN A 2 2.59 14.56 -12.94
N PRO A 3 1.70 14.94 -13.86
CA PRO A 3 0.70 14.03 -14.44
C PRO A 3 1.29 12.77 -15.11
N LEU A 4 2.42 12.90 -15.80
CA LEU A 4 3.08 11.77 -16.47
C LEU A 4 3.68 10.77 -15.47
N VAL A 5 4.28 11.28 -14.39
CA VAL A 5 4.86 10.45 -13.34
C VAL A 5 3.78 9.65 -12.62
N TYR A 6 2.63 10.28 -12.35
CA TYR A 6 1.47 9.62 -11.78
C TYR A 6 0.91 8.53 -12.69
N LYS A 7 0.65 8.84 -13.96
CA LYS A 7 0.13 7.86 -14.95
C LYS A 7 1.04 6.63 -15.05
N ARG A 8 2.36 6.84 -15.05
CA ARG A 8 3.36 5.76 -15.05
C ARG A 8 3.33 4.92 -13.77
N TRP A 9 3.19 5.54 -12.60
CA TRP A 9 3.04 4.82 -11.34
C TRP A 9 1.75 3.99 -11.34
N LEU A 10 0.63 4.59 -11.72
CA LEU A 10 -0.69 3.96 -11.76
C LEU A 10 -0.71 2.74 -12.68
N ALA A 11 -0.18 2.88 -13.90
CA ALA A 11 -0.11 1.78 -14.86
C ALA A 11 0.71 0.60 -14.33
N ARG A 12 1.86 0.85 -13.68
CA ARG A 12 2.72 -0.20 -13.11
C ARG A 12 2.06 -0.90 -11.93
N LYS A 13 1.41 -0.15 -11.02
CA LYS A 13 0.69 -0.74 -9.89
C LYS A 13 -0.47 -1.61 -10.39
N ALA A 14 -1.31 -1.09 -11.28
CA ALA A 14 -2.41 -1.85 -11.87
C ALA A 14 -1.93 -3.15 -12.54
N ALA A 15 -0.86 -3.10 -13.34
CA ALA A 15 -0.31 -4.28 -14.01
C ALA A 15 0.23 -5.33 -13.02
N ALA A 16 0.88 -4.89 -11.93
CA ALA A 16 1.41 -5.79 -10.91
C ALA A 16 0.30 -6.52 -10.15
N HIS A 17 -0.75 -5.82 -9.72
CA HIS A 17 -1.90 -6.44 -9.06
C HIS A 17 -2.68 -7.34 -10.01
N LEU A 18 -2.94 -6.91 -11.25
CA LEU A 18 -3.61 -7.73 -12.27
C LEU A 18 -2.88 -9.07 -12.50
N LYS A 19 -1.54 -9.03 -12.61
CA LYS A 19 -0.72 -10.24 -12.78
C LYS A 19 -0.83 -11.18 -11.57
N ARG A 20 -0.85 -10.64 -10.35
CA ARG A 20 -0.96 -11.44 -9.12
C ARG A 20 -2.35 -12.07 -8.98
N ASP A 21 -3.40 -11.30 -9.24
CA ASP A 21 -4.78 -11.76 -9.02
C ASP A 21 -5.23 -12.74 -10.10
N ARG A 22 -4.77 -12.59 -11.35
CA ARG A 22 -4.96 -13.63 -12.38
C ARG A 22 -4.38 -14.99 -11.97
N LYS A 23 -3.22 -15.00 -11.31
CA LYS A 23 -2.64 -16.25 -10.77
C LYS A 23 -3.46 -16.84 -9.62
N ARG A 24 -4.27 -16.02 -8.95
CA ARG A 24 -5.18 -16.42 -7.87
C ARG A 24 -6.58 -16.81 -8.37
N GLY A 25 -6.80 -16.85 -9.69
CA GLY A 25 -8.07 -17.27 -10.30
C GLY A 25 -9.11 -16.16 -10.48
N TYR A 26 -8.72 -14.88 -10.37
CA TYR A 26 -9.63 -13.78 -10.69
C TYR A 26 -9.89 -13.72 -12.20
N GLU A 27 -11.15 -13.86 -12.59
CA GLU A 27 -11.61 -13.80 -13.98
C GLU A 27 -12.27 -12.45 -14.30
N ASN A 28 -12.38 -12.11 -15.60
CA ASN A 28 -13.02 -10.89 -16.10
C ASN A 28 -12.43 -9.55 -15.60
N ILE A 29 -11.26 -9.56 -14.97
CA ILE A 29 -10.52 -8.36 -14.56
C ILE A 29 -9.61 -7.83 -15.68
N THR A 30 -9.63 -6.52 -15.90
CA THR A 30 -8.80 -5.82 -16.89
C THR A 30 -7.89 -4.79 -16.24
N GLY A 31 -6.82 -4.42 -16.96
CA GLY A 31 -5.93 -3.34 -16.49
C GLY A 31 -6.61 -1.98 -16.39
N ALA A 32 -7.68 -1.74 -17.16
CA ALA A 32 -8.48 -0.52 -17.04
C ALA A 32 -9.22 -0.46 -15.70
N ILE A 33 -9.95 -1.54 -15.37
CA ILE A 33 -10.66 -1.68 -14.08
C ILE A 33 -9.72 -1.42 -12.90
N TYR A 34 -8.51 -1.98 -12.94
CA TYR A 34 -7.53 -1.80 -11.87
C TYR A 34 -7.00 -0.38 -11.79
N ARG A 35 -6.76 0.29 -12.92
CA ARG A 35 -6.33 1.70 -12.91
C ARG A 35 -7.43 2.60 -12.35
N ASP A 36 -8.68 2.37 -12.72
CA ASP A 36 -9.80 3.18 -12.24
C ASP A 36 -10.02 2.96 -10.74
N ALA A 37 -10.03 1.70 -10.28
CA ALA A 37 -10.17 1.38 -8.86
C ALA A 37 -9.02 1.91 -8.00
N ILE A 38 -7.77 1.82 -8.50
CA ILE A 38 -6.61 2.40 -7.80
C ILE A 38 -6.70 3.94 -7.81
N HIS A 39 -7.11 4.57 -8.91
CA HIS A 39 -7.25 6.02 -8.97
C HIS A 39 -8.30 6.52 -7.97
N GLU A 40 -9.43 5.85 -7.89
CA GLU A 40 -10.47 6.12 -6.89
C GLU A 40 -9.91 6.00 -5.47
N ALA A 41 -9.15 4.94 -5.17
CA ALA A 41 -8.48 4.79 -3.88
C ALA A 41 -7.49 5.94 -3.59
N VAL A 42 -6.80 6.48 -4.61
CA VAL A 42 -5.94 7.66 -4.45
C VAL A 42 -6.77 8.88 -4.05
N LEU A 43 -7.91 9.13 -4.70
CA LEU A 43 -8.79 10.25 -4.37
C LEU A 43 -9.33 10.13 -2.94
N GLN A 44 -9.77 8.92 -2.56
CA GLN A 44 -10.30 8.65 -1.22
C GLN A 44 -9.24 8.73 -0.11
N SER A 45 -7.97 8.48 -0.43
CA SER A 45 -6.89 8.53 0.57
C SER A 45 -6.59 9.92 1.11
N ASP A 46 -7.00 10.98 0.42
CA ASP A 46 -6.62 12.37 0.73
C ASP A 46 -5.10 12.54 0.95
N GLY A 47 -4.30 11.74 0.23
CA GLY A 47 -2.85 11.75 0.34
C GLY A 47 -2.27 11.07 1.58
N LYS A 48 -3.08 10.39 2.40
CA LYS A 48 -2.69 9.78 3.67
C LYS A 48 -2.63 8.26 3.63
N ASP A 49 -1.84 7.69 4.54
CA ASP A 49 -1.85 6.27 4.83
C ASP A 49 -3.16 5.87 5.51
N VAL A 50 -3.92 4.95 4.89
CA VAL A 50 -5.22 4.51 5.43
C VAL A 50 -5.15 3.85 6.82
N TYR A 51 -4.00 3.29 7.20
CA TYR A 51 -3.82 2.57 8.46
C TYR A 51 -3.20 3.45 9.56
N THR A 52 -2.29 4.35 9.22
CA THR A 52 -1.58 5.18 10.20
C THR A 52 -2.00 6.65 10.23
N GLY A 53 -2.67 7.12 9.18
CA GLY A 53 -3.04 8.53 9.00
C GLY A 53 -1.86 9.45 8.63
N GLU A 54 -0.65 8.91 8.46
CA GLU A 54 0.53 9.68 8.05
C GLU A 54 0.39 10.24 6.63
N GLU A 55 0.87 11.46 6.40
CA GLU A 55 0.97 12.05 5.06
C GLU A 55 1.94 11.26 4.18
N LEU A 56 1.49 10.85 3.00
CA LEU A 56 2.31 10.10 2.07
C LEU A 56 3.20 11.03 1.24
N ASN A 57 4.42 10.56 0.96
CA ASN A 57 5.35 11.32 0.14
C ASN A 57 5.22 10.96 -1.34
N TRP A 58 4.28 11.63 -2.02
CA TRP A 58 4.02 11.45 -3.45
C TRP A 58 5.19 11.82 -4.37
N CYS A 59 6.19 12.54 -3.88
CA CYS A 59 7.41 12.81 -4.66
C CYS A 59 8.26 11.55 -4.87
N LEU A 60 8.06 10.50 -4.07
CA LEU A 60 8.81 9.24 -4.16
C LEU A 60 8.31 8.33 -5.29
N ILE A 61 7.11 8.55 -5.83
CA ILE A 61 6.56 7.64 -6.84
C ILE A 61 7.44 7.60 -8.09
N SER A 62 7.68 6.40 -8.60
CA SER A 62 8.55 6.19 -9.77
C SER A 62 10.00 6.67 -9.62
N THR A 63 10.49 6.87 -8.39
CA THR A 63 11.90 7.21 -8.13
C THR A 63 12.71 6.02 -7.57
N TYR A 64 12.04 4.98 -7.07
CA TYR A 64 12.73 3.78 -6.56
C TYR A 64 13.51 3.06 -7.67
N ASN A 65 14.78 2.80 -7.39
CA ASN A 65 15.73 2.12 -8.26
C ASN A 65 16.19 0.80 -7.62
N ASN A 66 16.03 -0.30 -8.34
CA ASN A 66 16.40 -1.63 -7.85
C ASN A 66 17.93 -1.78 -7.69
N SER A 67 18.72 -1.22 -8.61
CA SER A 67 20.19 -1.29 -8.56
C SER A 67 20.75 -0.57 -7.32
N ASP A 68 20.17 0.58 -6.98
CA ASP A 68 20.55 1.34 -5.79
C ASP A 68 20.10 0.61 -4.51
N SER A 69 18.95 -0.07 -4.56
CA SER A 69 18.49 -0.90 -3.44
C SER A 69 19.41 -2.09 -3.14
N GLU A 70 19.99 -2.72 -4.15
CA GLU A 70 20.92 -3.84 -3.96
C GLU A 70 22.21 -3.36 -3.27
N SER A 71 22.66 -2.15 -3.61
CA SER A 71 23.88 -1.56 -3.06
C SER A 71 23.68 -0.95 -1.65
N GLY A 72 22.58 -0.22 -1.43
CA GLY A 72 22.29 0.52 -0.19
C GLY A 72 21.51 -0.27 0.87
N LYS A 73 21.10 -1.51 0.57
CA LYS A 73 20.43 -2.46 1.49
C LYS A 73 19.30 -1.82 2.33
N HIS A 74 19.40 -1.88 3.66
CA HIS A 74 18.35 -1.44 4.57
C HIS A 74 18.20 0.09 4.61
N GLY A 75 19.31 0.83 4.54
CA GLY A 75 19.28 2.30 4.59
C GLY A 75 18.57 2.92 3.39
N TYR A 76 18.79 2.38 2.20
CA TYR A 76 18.10 2.84 0.99
C TYR A 76 16.57 2.68 1.11
N LYS A 77 16.11 1.51 1.55
CA LYS A 77 14.67 1.21 1.67
C LYS A 77 13.98 2.08 2.74
N ALA A 78 14.69 2.45 3.81
CA ALA A 78 14.15 3.33 4.85
C ALA A 78 13.75 4.71 4.30
N GLY A 79 14.50 5.24 3.32
CA GLY A 79 14.16 6.50 2.63
C GLY A 79 12.84 6.45 1.85
N PHE A 80 12.29 5.26 1.60
CA PHE A 80 11.02 5.06 0.92
C PHE A 80 9.88 4.67 1.86
N ALA A 81 10.04 4.87 3.18
CA ALA A 81 9.04 4.46 4.16
C ALA A 81 7.64 4.99 3.82
N LEU A 82 7.53 6.27 3.48
CA LEU A 82 6.28 6.97 3.12
C LEU A 82 5.96 6.95 1.61
N LEU A 83 6.60 6.07 0.81
CA LEU A 83 6.26 5.92 -0.61
C LEU A 83 4.80 5.45 -0.74
N PRO A 84 3.92 6.17 -1.47
CA PRO A 84 2.58 5.68 -1.77
C PRO A 84 2.62 4.34 -2.51
N THR A 85 1.90 3.36 -1.96
CA THR A 85 1.64 2.06 -2.58
C THR A 85 0.17 1.69 -2.46
N VAL A 86 -0.19 0.63 -3.17
CA VAL A 86 -1.53 0.07 -3.19
C VAL A 86 -1.54 -1.19 -2.32
N ASP A 87 -2.54 -1.32 -1.47
CA ASP A 87 -2.89 -2.55 -0.76
C ASP A 87 -4.32 -2.99 -1.16
N HIS A 88 -4.61 -4.28 -0.99
CA HIS A 88 -5.94 -4.84 -1.17
C HIS A 88 -6.74 -4.65 0.12
N ILE A 89 -7.93 -4.04 0.01
CA ILE A 89 -8.97 -4.17 1.04
C ILE A 89 -9.54 -5.57 0.92
N GLU A 90 -9.97 -6.20 2.02
CA GLU A 90 -10.65 -7.52 2.00
C GLU A 90 -11.67 -7.58 0.86
N SER A 91 -11.23 -8.18 -0.26
CA SER A 91 -11.93 -8.10 -1.54
C SER A 91 -12.55 -9.46 -1.81
N SER A 92 -13.82 -9.46 -2.18
CA SER A 92 -14.40 -10.63 -2.83
C SER A 92 -13.81 -10.79 -4.23
N VAL A 93 -13.81 -12.03 -4.73
CA VAL A 93 -13.29 -12.38 -6.07
C VAL A 93 -13.93 -11.54 -7.20
N SER A 94 -15.14 -10.98 -6.97
CA SER A 94 -15.90 -10.22 -7.96
C SER A 94 -15.67 -8.70 -7.93
N LYS A 95 -15.09 -8.14 -6.86
CA LYS A 95 -14.81 -6.69 -6.75
C LYS A 95 -13.48 -6.45 -6.03
N PRO A 96 -12.37 -6.25 -6.77
CA PRO A 96 -11.10 -5.89 -6.15
C PRO A 96 -11.23 -4.51 -5.50
N GLY A 97 -11.16 -4.47 -4.17
CA GLY A 97 -11.08 -3.24 -3.39
C GLY A 97 -9.62 -2.88 -3.15
N PHE A 98 -9.26 -1.62 -3.37
CA PHE A 98 -7.91 -1.11 -3.13
C PHE A 98 -7.95 0.05 -2.15
N CYS A 99 -6.90 0.17 -1.34
CA CYS A 99 -6.60 1.36 -0.54
C CYS A 99 -5.16 1.81 -0.80
N ILE A 100 -4.85 3.05 -0.41
CA ILE A 100 -3.50 3.59 -0.47
C ILE A 100 -2.90 3.61 0.93
N CYS A 101 -1.65 3.16 1.02
CA CYS A 101 -0.86 3.20 2.23
C CYS A 101 0.60 3.44 1.91
N ALA A 102 1.40 3.67 2.94
CA ALA A 102 2.83 3.80 2.84
C ALA A 102 3.47 2.42 2.59
N TRP A 103 4.61 2.39 1.88
CA TRP A 103 5.32 1.13 1.64
C TRP A 103 5.71 0.44 2.94
N ARG A 104 6.24 1.18 3.92
CA ARG A 104 6.59 0.61 5.23
C ARG A 104 5.39 -0.11 5.85
N THR A 105 4.24 0.57 5.91
CA THR A 105 3.00 0.04 6.46
C THR A 105 2.56 -1.23 5.73
N ASN A 106 2.54 -1.21 4.40
CA ASN A 106 2.17 -2.38 3.60
C ASN A 106 3.11 -3.57 3.82
N ALA A 107 4.42 -3.32 3.93
CA ALA A 107 5.41 -4.36 4.18
C ALA A 107 5.26 -4.98 5.59
N THR A 108 4.87 -4.17 6.58
CA THR A 108 4.62 -4.65 7.94
C THR A 108 3.29 -5.39 8.06
N LYS A 109 2.22 -4.86 7.47
CA LYS A 109 0.90 -5.50 7.48
C LYS A 109 0.91 -6.84 6.72
N HIS A 110 1.61 -6.90 5.58
CA HIS A 110 1.68 -8.09 4.74
C HIS A 110 0.28 -8.64 4.42
N ASP A 111 0.03 -9.92 4.67
CA ASP A 111 -1.23 -10.62 4.40
C ASP A 111 -2.19 -10.57 5.59
N LEU A 112 -1.87 -9.82 6.65
CA LEU A 112 -2.78 -9.65 7.79
C LEU A 112 -4.03 -8.87 7.36
N SER A 113 -5.18 -9.24 7.92
CA SER A 113 -6.36 -8.38 7.92
C SER A 113 -6.06 -7.10 8.70
N HIS A 114 -6.86 -6.04 8.50
CA HIS A 114 -6.71 -4.79 9.26
C HIS A 114 -6.80 -5.07 10.77
N GLN A 115 -7.78 -5.87 11.20
CA GLN A 115 -7.96 -6.17 12.63
C GLN A 115 -6.77 -6.95 13.20
N ALA A 116 -6.28 -7.97 12.48
CA ALA A 116 -5.10 -8.73 12.91
C ALA A 116 -3.84 -7.85 13.00
N PHE A 117 -3.71 -6.86 12.10
CA PHE A 117 -2.63 -5.88 12.15
C PHE A 117 -2.72 -4.95 13.38
N ILE A 118 -3.92 -4.48 13.74
CA ILE A 118 -4.14 -3.73 14.99
C ILE A 118 -3.78 -4.60 16.19
N ASP A 119 -4.20 -5.86 16.22
CA ASP A 119 -4.00 -6.75 17.36
C ASP A 119 -2.51 -7.06 17.59
N ILE A 120 -1.72 -7.23 16.53
CA ILE A 120 -0.26 -7.39 16.69
C ILE A 120 0.40 -6.10 17.17
N CYS A 121 -0.02 -4.94 16.67
CA CYS A 121 0.49 -3.64 17.13
C CYS A 121 0.20 -3.43 18.63
N LYS A 122 -1.00 -3.78 19.11
CA LYS A 122 -1.37 -3.75 20.53
C LYS A 122 -0.45 -4.63 21.37
N LYS A 123 -0.25 -5.90 20.96
CA LYS A 123 0.65 -6.83 21.67
C LYS A 123 2.08 -6.30 21.77
N VAL A 124 2.59 -5.67 20.72
CA VAL A 124 3.93 -5.06 20.72
C VAL A 124 4.01 -3.91 21.72
N LEU A 125 3.01 -3.02 21.74
CA LEU A 125 2.95 -1.89 22.66
C LEU A 125 2.81 -2.35 24.12
N GLU A 126 1.91 -3.28 24.40
CA GLU A 126 1.72 -3.86 25.73
C GLU A 126 2.98 -4.55 26.25
N HIS A 127 3.66 -5.34 25.39
CA HIS A 127 4.93 -5.96 25.76
C HIS A 127 6.03 -4.94 26.05
N ALA A 128 6.02 -3.80 25.36
CA ALA A 128 6.93 -2.68 25.61
C ALA A 128 6.55 -1.83 26.85
N GLY A 129 5.50 -2.21 27.58
CA GLY A 129 5.07 -1.54 28.82
C GLY A 129 4.11 -0.38 28.61
N TYR A 130 3.60 -0.18 27.40
CA TYR A 130 2.55 0.82 27.13
C TYR A 130 1.18 0.26 27.50
N ARG A 131 0.26 1.14 27.88
CA ARG A 131 -1.17 0.82 27.96
C ARG A 131 -1.86 1.33 26.71
N VAL A 132 -2.64 0.48 26.05
CA VAL A 132 -3.41 0.83 24.85
C VAL A 132 -4.90 0.76 25.17
N GLU A 133 -5.58 1.91 25.17
CA GLU A 133 -7.03 2.01 25.32
C GLU A 133 -7.61 2.56 24.02
N LYS A 134 -8.75 2.03 23.59
CA LYS A 134 -9.46 2.57 22.42
C LYS A 134 -10.41 3.64 22.92
N ASP A 135 -10.32 4.85 22.37
CA ASP A 135 -11.31 5.89 22.63
C ASP A 135 -12.72 5.37 22.27
N SER A 136 -13.67 5.59 23.20
CA SER A 136 -15.04 5.08 23.11
C SER A 136 -15.87 5.81 22.06
#